data_AF-A0A382JKQ4-F1
#
_entry.id   AF-A0A382JKQ4-F1
#
_cell.length_a   1.000
_cell.length_b   1.000
_cell.length_c   1.000
_cell.angle_alpha   90.00
_cell.angle_beta   90.00
_cell.angle_gamma   90.00
#
_symmetry.space_group_name_H-M   'P 1'
#
loop_
_entity.id
_entity.type
_entity.pdbx_description
1 polymer ?
#
loop_
_entity_poly.entity_id
_entity_poly.type
_entity_poly.pdbx_seq_one_letter_code
_entity_poly.pdbx_strand_id
1 'polypeptide(L)'
;MVGGQASPDAMSWSLPVLAVPKIGFSGPAVAAVSLPMVVLALGLGNVQGLGFLMGQGYKVPVNKISILVGVNSVVNALLGGHPATVARTGVAIIAGPNAGLESQRYWDSIVAAVLTLIIALASGLVILILAVLPSYYIFALAGLA
;
A
#
# COMPACT_ATOMS: atom_id res chain seq x y z
N MET A 1 4.45 3.74 29.14
CA MET A 1 3.55 4.73 28.51
C MET A 1 4.27 6.07 28.53
N VAL A 2 4.95 6.44 27.44
CA VAL A 2 5.50 7.79 27.30
C VAL A 2 5.00 8.31 25.95
N GLY A 3 3.94 9.09 26.02
CA GLY A 3 3.52 9.93 24.92
C GLY A 3 4.12 11.31 25.07
N GLY A 4 4.45 11.93 23.94
CA GLY A 4 4.37 13.38 23.78
C GLY A 4 5.56 14.19 24.29
N GLN A 5 6.58 14.34 23.44
CA GLN A 5 7.20 15.64 23.17
C GLN A 5 7.71 15.62 21.72
N ALA A 6 6.92 16.13 20.77
CA ALA A 6 7.47 16.51 19.47
C ALA A 6 8.17 17.86 19.66
N SER A 7 9.46 17.84 19.99
CA SER A 7 10.25 19.07 20.00
C SER A 7 10.30 19.63 18.56
N PRO A 8 10.16 20.95 18.33
CA PRO A 8 10.26 21.52 16.98
C PRO A 8 11.56 21.13 16.26
N ASP A 9 12.65 20.94 17.01
CA ASP A 9 13.94 20.46 16.49
C ASP A 9 13.90 19.00 15.98
N ALA A 10 12.98 18.17 16.51
CA ALA A 10 12.77 16.80 16.06
C ALA A 10 11.98 16.72 14.75
N MET A 11 11.34 17.83 14.33
CA MET A 11 10.50 17.92 13.14
C MET A 11 11.30 18.38 11.91
N SER A 12 12.50 17.83 11.73
CA SER A 12 13.32 18.09 10.55
C SER A 12 12.88 17.18 9.41
N TRP A 13 12.40 17.77 8.31
CA TRP A 13 12.09 17.01 7.12
C TRP A 13 13.37 16.62 6.39
N SER A 14 13.48 15.33 6.05
CA SER A 14 14.53 14.79 5.21
C SER A 14 13.91 13.87 4.16
N LEU A 15 14.58 13.75 3.02
CA LEU A 15 14.16 12.84 1.98
C LEU A 15 14.20 11.38 2.47
N PRO A 16 13.26 10.52 2.02
CA PRO A 16 13.30 9.10 2.34
C PRO A 16 14.64 8.49 1.91
N VAL A 17 15.28 7.77 2.84
CA VAL A 17 16.53 7.06 2.56
C VAL A 17 16.20 5.79 1.80
N LEU A 18 16.93 5.54 0.71
CA LEU A 18 16.81 4.29 -0.03
C LEU A 18 17.46 3.15 0.78
N ALA A 19 16.65 2.36 1.46
CA ALA A 19 17.10 1.26 2.29
C ALA A 19 17.30 -0.02 1.45
N VAL A 20 18.24 0.00 0.50
CA VAL A 20 18.55 -1.18 -0.33
C VAL A 20 18.99 -2.34 0.58
N PRO A 21 18.18 -3.40 0.72
CA PRO A 21 18.46 -4.46 1.66
C PRO A 21 19.56 -5.36 1.13
N LYS A 22 20.33 -5.98 2.03
CA LYS A 22 21.16 -7.13 1.65
C LYS A 22 20.23 -8.29 1.28
N ILE A 23 20.27 -8.71 0.03
CA ILE A 23 19.42 -9.78 -0.48
C ILE A 23 20.01 -11.12 -0.02
N GLY A 24 19.24 -11.85 0.79
CA GLY A 24 19.54 -13.22 1.19
C GLY A 24 18.38 -14.13 0.83
N PHE A 25 18.70 -15.34 0.36
CA PHE A 25 17.69 -16.34 0.02
C PHE A 25 17.71 -17.47 1.05
N SER A 26 16.54 -17.80 1.60
CA SER A 26 16.36 -18.90 2.55
C SER A 26 15.10 -19.67 2.19
N GLY A 27 15.27 -20.91 1.75
CA GLY A 27 14.14 -21.81 1.44
C GLY A 27 13.14 -21.93 2.60
N PRO A 28 13.59 -22.14 3.86
CA PRO A 28 12.70 -22.13 5.02
C PRO A 28 11.94 -20.82 5.21
N ALA A 29 12.60 -19.66 5.02
CA ALA A 29 11.92 -18.36 5.14
C ALA A 29 10.87 -18.15 4.03
N VAL A 30 11.14 -18.63 2.81
CA VAL A 30 10.18 -18.59 1.71
C VAL A 30 8.94 -19.42 2.05
N ALA A 31 9.14 -20.65 2.55
CA ALA A 31 8.02 -21.52 2.92
C ALA A 31 7.22 -20.98 4.12
N ALA A 32 7.91 -20.44 5.13
CA ALA A 32 7.29 -20.00 6.38
C ALA A 32 6.64 -18.60 6.30
N VAL A 33 7.15 -17.70 5.45
CA VAL A 33 6.69 -16.30 5.40
C VAL A 33 6.13 -15.94 4.03
N SER A 34 6.87 -16.19 2.96
CA SER A 34 6.45 -15.75 1.62
C SER A 34 5.19 -16.46 1.15
N LEU A 35 5.08 -17.77 1.35
CA LEU A 35 3.91 -18.53 0.91
C LEU A 35 2.61 -18.07 1.63
N PRO A 36 2.55 -17.97 2.98
CA PRO A 36 1.39 -17.40 3.65
C PRO A 36 1.06 -15.97 3.19
N MET A 37 2.07 -15.11 3.03
CA MET A 37 1.87 -13.73 2.60
C MET A 37 1.32 -13.63 1.17
N VAL A 38 1.75 -14.51 0.26
CA VAL A 38 1.21 -14.56 -1.11
C VAL A 38 -0.26 -14.98 -1.09
N VAL A 39 -0.60 -16.03 -0.33
CA VAL A 39 -2.00 -16.48 -0.18
C VAL A 39 -2.87 -15.37 0.40
N LEU A 40 -2.37 -14.68 1.44
CA LEU A 40 -3.05 -13.57 2.09
C LEU A 40 -3.27 -12.41 1.11
N ALA A 41 -2.23 -12.01 0.37
CA ALA A 41 -2.30 -10.91 -0.58
C ALA A 41 -3.26 -11.20 -1.75
N LEU A 42 -3.23 -12.43 -2.27
CA LEU A 42 -4.13 -12.85 -3.34
C LEU A 42 -5.58 -12.92 -2.86
N GLY A 43 -5.83 -13.59 -1.73
CA GLY A 43 -7.20 -13.81 -1.23
C GLY A 43 -7.86 -12.56 -0.66
N LEU A 44 -7.15 -11.80 0.19
CA LEU A 44 -7.74 -10.63 0.85
C LEU A 44 -7.69 -9.37 -0.02
N GLY A 45 -6.60 -9.14 -0.74
CA GLY A 45 -6.41 -7.90 -1.51
C GLY A 45 -6.90 -8.06 -2.94
N ASN A 46 -6.18 -8.88 -3.70
CA ASN A 46 -6.25 -8.87 -5.16
C ASN A 46 -7.58 -9.44 -5.68
N VAL A 47 -8.01 -10.60 -5.18
CA VAL A 47 -9.28 -11.22 -5.60
C VAL A 47 -10.47 -10.31 -5.29
N GLN A 48 -10.47 -9.65 -4.13
CA GLN A 48 -11.58 -8.76 -3.74
C GLN A 48 -11.61 -7.48 -4.59
N GLY A 49 -10.46 -6.82 -4.79
CA GLY A 49 -10.38 -5.61 -5.62
C GLY A 49 -10.73 -5.87 -7.09
N LEU A 50 -10.22 -6.96 -7.67
CA LEU A 50 -10.56 -7.36 -9.03
C LEU A 50 -12.01 -7.83 -9.15
N GLY A 51 -12.51 -8.53 -8.12
CA GLY A 51 -13.90 -8.96 -8.00
C GLY A 51 -14.87 -7.78 -8.04
N PHE A 52 -14.54 -6.70 -7.34
CA PHE A 52 -15.32 -5.46 -7.40
C PHE A 52 -15.40 -4.91 -8.83
N LEU A 53 -14.27 -4.78 -9.53
CA LEU A 53 -14.25 -4.31 -10.92
C LEU A 53 -15.09 -5.20 -11.84
N MET A 54 -14.98 -6.52 -11.70
CA MET A 54 -15.81 -7.46 -12.47
C MET A 54 -17.30 -7.29 -12.15
N GLY A 55 -17.66 -7.11 -10.87
CA GLY A 55 -19.04 -6.82 -10.44
C GLY A 55 -19.60 -5.50 -10.98
N GLN A 56 -18.73 -4.52 -11.22
CA GLN A 56 -19.07 -3.26 -11.87
C GLN A 56 -19.14 -3.35 -13.40
N GLY A 57 -18.93 -4.54 -13.99
CA GLY A 57 -19.02 -4.77 -15.44
C GLY A 57 -17.73 -4.51 -16.22
N TYR A 58 -16.60 -4.23 -15.55
CA TYR A 58 -15.32 -4.04 -16.23
C TYR A 58 -14.77 -5.35 -16.79
N LYS A 59 -14.17 -5.29 -17.98
CA LYS A 59 -13.37 -6.40 -18.55
C LYS A 59 -11.98 -6.42 -17.91
N VAL A 60 -11.84 -7.18 -16.83
CA VAL A 60 -10.61 -7.24 -16.04
C VAL A 60 -9.66 -8.32 -16.57
N PRO A 61 -8.46 -7.98 -17.09
CA PRO A 61 -7.47 -8.97 -17.50
C PRO A 61 -6.70 -9.49 -16.26
N VAL A 62 -7.34 -10.35 -15.46
CA VAL A 62 -6.83 -10.85 -14.16
C VAL A 62 -5.37 -11.32 -14.23
N ASN A 63 -5.03 -12.16 -15.22
CA ASN A 63 -3.67 -12.68 -15.35
C ASN A 63 -2.63 -11.57 -15.56
N LYS A 64 -2.92 -10.57 -16.38
CA LYS A 64 -1.99 -9.46 -16.65
C LYS A 64 -1.79 -8.60 -15.41
N ILE A 65 -2.87 -8.30 -14.68
CA ILE A 65 -2.79 -7.50 -13.46
C ILE A 65 -2.02 -8.26 -12.37
N SER A 66 -2.30 -9.55 -12.18
CA SER A 66 -1.58 -10.39 -11.21
C SER A 66 -0.07 -10.46 -11.49
N ILE A 67 0.32 -10.59 -12.77
CA ILE A 67 1.72 -10.57 -13.18
C ILE A 67 2.35 -9.21 -12.85
N LEU A 68 1.68 -8.10 -13.18
CA LEU A 68 2.20 -6.75 -12.91
C LEU A 68 2.38 -6.50 -11.41
N VAL A 69 1.44 -6.96 -10.59
CA VAL A 69 1.53 -6.90 -9.12
C VAL A 69 2.72 -7.73 -8.60
N GLY A 70 2.94 -8.92 -9.16
CA GLY A 70 4.10 -9.75 -8.83
C GLY A 70 5.42 -9.07 -9.19
N VAL A 71 5.54 -8.51 -10.40
CA VAL A 71 6.72 -7.76 -10.85
C VAL A 71 6.98 -6.56 -9.95
N ASN A 72 5.96 -5.77 -9.62
CA ASN A 72 6.09 -4.64 -8.70
C ASN A 72 6.52 -5.09 -7.30
N SER A 73 6.07 -6.26 -6.83
CA SER A 73 6.52 -6.81 -5.53
C SER A 73 8.01 -7.13 -5.54
N VAL A 74 8.53 -7.67 -6.63
CA VAL A 74 9.97 -7.94 -6.80
C VAL A 74 10.75 -6.62 -6.82
N VAL A 75 10.28 -5.62 -7.59
CA VAL A 75 10.90 -4.29 -7.62
C VAL A 75 10.91 -3.66 -6.23
N ASN A 76 9.80 -3.72 -5.49
CA ASN A 76 9.72 -3.22 -4.13
C ASN A 76 10.73 -3.93 -3.21
N ALA A 77 10.84 -5.26 -3.30
CA ALA A 77 11.78 -6.02 -2.48
C ALA A 77 13.24 -5.61 -2.71
N LEU A 78 13.63 -5.27 -3.95
CA LEU A 78 14.97 -4.75 -4.27
C LEU A 78 15.25 -3.39 -3.63
N LEU A 79 14.22 -2.62 -3.30
CA LEU A 79 14.31 -1.31 -2.65
C LEU A 79 14.00 -1.36 -1.15
N GLY A 80 13.81 -2.56 -0.58
CA GLY A 80 13.47 -2.76 0.83
C GLY A 80 11.99 -2.52 1.16
N GLY A 81 11.14 -2.43 0.14
CA GLY A 81 9.70 -2.25 0.27
C GLY A 81 8.92 -3.55 0.46
N HIS A 82 7.64 -3.40 0.78
CA HIS A 82 6.68 -4.49 0.98
C HIS A 82 6.04 -4.97 -0.35
N PRO A 83 5.46 -6.17 -0.38
CA PRO A 83 4.77 -6.71 -1.55
C PRO A 83 3.70 -5.73 -2.08
N ALA A 84 3.63 -5.59 -3.40
CA ALA A 84 2.57 -4.83 -4.03
C ALA A 84 1.25 -5.62 -4.01
N THR A 85 0.14 -4.90 -3.91
CA THR A 85 -1.22 -5.47 -3.93
C THR A 85 -2.16 -4.54 -4.70
N VAL A 86 -3.32 -5.07 -5.11
CA VAL A 86 -4.41 -4.25 -5.64
C VAL A 86 -5.06 -3.50 -4.47
N ALA A 87 -5.19 -2.18 -4.60
CA ALA A 87 -5.83 -1.34 -3.60
C ALA A 87 -7.35 -1.58 -3.56
N ARG A 88 -7.80 -2.54 -2.75
CA ARG A 88 -9.21 -2.96 -2.65
C ARG A 88 -10.18 -1.79 -2.46
N THR A 89 -9.95 -0.97 -1.43
CA THR A 89 -10.81 0.17 -1.09
C THR A 89 -10.69 1.29 -2.12
N GLY A 90 -9.46 1.58 -2.57
CA GLY A 90 -9.22 2.59 -3.62
C GLY A 90 -9.93 2.27 -4.92
N VAL A 91 -9.90 1.00 -5.35
CA VAL A 91 -10.64 0.52 -6.54
C VAL A 91 -12.14 0.71 -6.36
N ALA A 92 -12.69 0.43 -5.18
CA ALA A 92 -14.11 0.61 -4.91
C ALA A 92 -14.55 2.09 -5.02
N ILE A 93 -13.70 3.01 -4.55
CA ILE A 93 -13.95 4.45 -4.60
C ILE A 93 -13.86 4.97 -6.04
N ILE A 94 -12.80 4.59 -6.76
CA ILE A 94 -12.47 5.18 -8.07
C ILE A 94 -13.25 4.52 -9.22
N ALA A 95 -13.60 3.24 -9.09
CA ALA A 95 -14.35 2.51 -10.12
C ALA A 95 -15.85 2.36 -9.79
N GLY A 96 -16.29 2.95 -8.67
CA GLY A 96 -17.67 2.92 -8.24
C GLY A 96 -18.61 3.68 -9.20
N PRO A 97 -19.92 3.43 -9.14
CA PRO A 97 -20.90 4.08 -10.01
C PRO A 97 -20.95 5.60 -9.81
N ASN A 98 -20.57 6.08 -8.63
CA ASN A 98 -20.55 7.50 -8.26
C ASN A 98 -19.25 8.22 -8.64
N ALA A 99 -18.25 7.52 -9.19
CA ALA A 99 -16.93 8.07 -9.50
C ALA A 99 -16.89 8.90 -10.81
N GLY A 100 -17.96 9.61 -11.13
CA GLY A 100 -18.07 10.37 -12.37
C GLY A 100 -18.04 9.52 -13.65
N LEU A 101 -17.72 10.16 -14.77
CA LEU A 101 -17.72 9.57 -16.10
C LEU A 101 -16.63 8.49 -16.24
N GLU A 102 -16.97 7.34 -16.81
CA GLU A 102 -16.04 6.22 -16.98
C GLU A 102 -14.74 6.60 -17.71
N SER A 103 -14.84 7.46 -18.72
CA SER A 103 -13.70 7.96 -19.49
C SER A 103 -12.72 8.82 -18.68
N GLN A 104 -13.14 9.33 -17.53
CA GLN A 104 -12.34 10.21 -16.68
C GLN A 104 -11.79 9.51 -15.43
N ARG A 105 -12.30 8.34 -15.04
CA ARG A 105 -11.87 7.58 -13.83
C ARG A 105 -10.39 7.20 -13.82
N TYR A 106 -9.76 7.16 -14.99
CA TYR A 106 -8.32 6.98 -15.09
C TYR A 106 -7.54 8.14 -14.44
N TRP A 107 -8.03 9.38 -14.57
CA TRP A 107 -7.42 10.54 -13.95
C TRP A 107 -7.51 10.48 -12.43
N ASP A 108 -8.62 9.99 -11.88
CA ASP A 108 -8.78 9.78 -10.44
C ASP A 108 -7.70 8.82 -9.89
N SER A 109 -7.37 7.77 -10.66
CA SER A 109 -6.29 6.85 -10.32
C SER A 109 -4.91 7.53 -10.33
N ILE A 110 -4.65 8.41 -11.32
CA ILE A 110 -3.40 9.18 -11.38
C ILE A 110 -3.31 10.14 -10.20
N VAL A 111 -4.38 10.89 -9.92
CA VAL A 111 -4.42 11.86 -8.82
C VAL A 111 -4.19 11.15 -7.49
N ALA A 112 -4.87 10.01 -7.25
CA ALA A 112 -4.66 9.20 -6.05
C ALA A 112 -3.20 8.73 -5.93
N ALA A 113 -2.58 8.27 -7.02
CA ALA A 113 -1.18 7.85 -7.02
C ALA A 113 -0.22 9.00 -6.72
N VAL A 114 -0.41 10.17 -7.33
CA VAL A 114 0.42 11.36 -7.10
C VAL A 114 0.29 11.85 -5.66
N LEU A 115 -0.93 11.95 -5.13
CA LEU A 115 -1.15 12.33 -3.74
C LEU A 115 -0.51 11.32 -2.77
N THR A 116 -0.60 10.03 -3.07
CA THR A 116 0.05 8.98 -2.26
C THR A 116 1.57 9.12 -2.29
N LEU A 117 2.16 9.45 -3.45
CA LEU A 117 3.61 9.70 -3.56
C LEU A 117 4.04 10.93 -2.75
N ILE A 118 3.25 12.02 -2.77
CA ILE A 118 3.52 13.22 -1.96
C ILE A 118 3.53 12.84 -0.46
N ILE A 119 2.54 12.07 0.00
CA ILE A 119 2.50 11.59 1.38
C ILE A 119 3.70 10.69 1.70
N ALA A 120 4.10 9.81 0.77
CA ALA A 120 5.26 8.95 0.95
C ALA A 120 6.57 9.76 1.10
N LEU A 121 6.74 10.85 0.35
CA LEU A 121 7.87 11.77 0.49
C LEU A 121 7.85 12.54 1.81
N ALA A 122 6.66 12.75 2.38
CA ALA A 122 6.47 13.33 3.71
C ALA A 122 6.51 12.30 4.85
N SER A 123 6.78 11.02 4.57
CA SER A 123 6.67 9.93 5.56
C SER A 123 7.49 10.15 6.83
N GLY A 124 8.66 10.78 6.76
CA GLY A 124 9.46 11.14 7.94
C GLY A 124 8.71 12.02 8.93
N LEU A 125 7.90 12.97 8.44
CA LEU A 125 7.03 13.80 9.28
C LEU A 125 5.82 13.02 9.81
N VAL A 126 5.24 12.16 8.96
CA VAL A 126 4.08 11.33 9.34
C VAL A 126 4.41 10.38 10.49
N ILE A 127 5.59 9.75 10.47
CA ILE A 127 6.05 8.86 11.55
C ILE A 127 6.14 9.60 12.89
N LEU A 128 6.61 10.86 12.89
CA LEU A 128 6.70 11.68 14.10
C LEU A 128 5.31 12.00 14.67
N ILE A 129 4.34 12.28 13.81
CA ILE A 129 2.94 12.48 14.23
C ILE A 129 2.38 11.20 14.86
N LEU A 130 2.61 10.05 14.22
CA LEU A 130 2.18 8.75 14.75
C LEU A 130 2.83 8.43 16.10
N ALA A 131 4.08 8.83 16.32
CA ALA A 131 4.78 8.62 17.59
C ALA A 131 4.19 9.41 18.78
N VAL A 132 3.46 10.49 18.51
CA VAL A 132 2.76 11.29 19.55
C VAL A 132 1.39 10.69 19.89
N LEU A 133 0.77 9.93 18.97
CA LEU A 133 -0.53 9.32 19.18
C LEU A 133 -0.46 8.16 20.19
N PRO A 134 -1.45 8.04 21.10
CA PRO A 134 -1.59 6.87 21.93
C PRO A 134 -1.71 5.59 21.10
N SER A 135 -1.08 4.49 21.55
CA SER A 135 -0.98 3.25 20.78
C SER A 135 -2.35 2.66 20.39
N TYR A 136 -3.39 2.85 21.20
CA TYR A 136 -4.74 2.38 20.89
C TYR A 136 -5.36 3.09 19.67
N TYR A 137 -5.02 4.36 19.41
CA TYR A 137 -5.46 5.05 18.18
C TYR A 137 -4.78 4.45 16.95
N ILE A 138 -3.49 4.10 17.04
CA ILE A 138 -2.76 3.45 15.96
C ILE A 138 -3.39 2.09 15.64
N PHE A 139 -3.71 1.28 16.67
CA PHE A 139 -4.38 0.00 16.47
C PHE A 139 -5.80 0.14 15.91
N ALA A 140 -6.56 1.13 16.38
CA ALA A 140 -7.91 1.39 15.85
C ALA A 140 -7.87 1.79 14.36
N LEU A 141 -6.92 2.66 13.97
CA LEU A 141 -6.70 3.02 12.57
C LEU A 141 -6.23 1.83 11.73
N ALA A 142 -5.29 1.03 12.26
CA ALA A 142 -4.80 -0.16 11.57
C ALA A 142 -5.88 -1.24 11.42
N GLY A 143 -6.81 -1.36 12.37
CA GLY A 143 -7.92 -2.30 12.31
C GLY A 143 -9.09 -1.86 11.41
N LEU A 144 -9.20 -0.56 11.13
CA LEU A 144 -10.16 -0.02 10.15
C LEU A 144 -9.69 -0.23 8.69
N ALA A 145 -8.36 -0.28 8.49
CA ALA A 145 -7.71 -0.34 7.19
C ALA A 145 -7.77 -1.72 6.50
#